data_AF-A0A6I0N8D5-F1
#
_entry.id   AF-A0A6I0N8D5-F1
#
_cell.length_a   1.000
_cell.length_b   1.000
_cell.length_c   1.000
_cell.angle_alpha   90.00
_cell.angle_beta   90.00
_cell.angle_gamma   90.00
#
_symmetry.space_group_name_H-M   'P 1'
#
loop_
_entity.id
_entity.type
_entity.pdbx_description
1 polymer ?
#
loop_
_entity_poly.entity_id
_entity_poly.type
_entity_poly.pdbx_seq_one_letter_code
_entity_poly.pdbx_strand_id
1 'polypeptide(L)'
;MLLADSHITMVVGVDVHVTTAPPFNPIHPYIGMVMDPADYIPFLGTNVSVNGLKRGVSDTGGMIIPLMHIPLAGPFAMASMIGHESMNFFASQTVFCDGSRMSPKGHMVMTCNDVGIPLSASFGKNKAGKTRLIPSLFAPTSFSLPVPTGKPVMVGGPYVPDWGGMLTGLAASIGFSSLMKLGRKGLGKLCGAYTKKARNLMSGIADNTLLPSGKKKIGKTKPEVPNVEKIKPEPPFKKNPKHSSAEFNKQLKDQQDAINKMKAKEWLGNRENFKNRDKADYNKRAKQARDEYREKIRNNKYDEYLENNYTPEQASAKADEFMKGKAALHNPDGVAGGKVDQITGMGDSRVNSSIGSQWGNGRAASIENQIKQSYGIPPNSIADIPDDAMMNVDLF
;
A
#
# COMPACT_ATOMS: atom_id res chain seq x y z
N MET A 1 -18.20 -5.74 -22.60
CA MET A 1 -16.95 -5.03 -22.25
C MET A 1 -17.21 -3.54 -22.28
N LEU A 2 -16.52 -2.76 -21.47
CA LEU A 2 -16.60 -1.29 -21.41
C LEU A 2 -15.20 -0.69 -21.62
N LEU A 3 -15.11 0.62 -21.83
CA LEU A 3 -13.82 1.31 -21.93
C LEU A 3 -13.05 1.21 -20.60
N ALA A 4 -11.72 1.11 -20.69
CA ALA A 4 -10.84 1.09 -19.54
C ALA A 4 -10.85 2.42 -18.79
N ASP A 5 -11.01 2.37 -17.48
CA ASP A 5 -10.94 3.57 -16.67
C ASP A 5 -9.51 4.14 -16.58
N SER A 6 -9.40 5.44 -16.38
CA SER A 6 -8.16 6.19 -16.32
C SER A 6 -8.35 7.42 -15.47
N HIS A 7 -7.25 8.02 -15.01
CA HIS A 7 -7.30 9.39 -14.53
C HIS A 7 -7.92 10.32 -15.60
N ILE A 8 -8.53 11.41 -15.13
CA ILE A 8 -9.37 12.38 -15.87
C ILE A 8 -10.70 11.83 -16.43
N THR A 9 -11.09 10.57 -16.18
CA THR A 9 -12.47 10.14 -16.43
C THR A 9 -13.42 11.00 -15.59
N MET A 10 -14.29 11.75 -16.27
CA MET A 10 -15.33 12.53 -15.60
C MET A 10 -16.34 11.62 -14.91
N VAL A 11 -16.74 11.98 -13.70
CA VAL A 11 -17.74 11.28 -12.88
C VAL A 11 -18.85 12.27 -12.54
N VAL A 12 -20.10 11.86 -12.72
CA VAL A 12 -21.29 12.69 -12.44
C VAL A 12 -22.33 11.91 -11.66
N GLY A 13 -23.09 12.60 -10.81
CA GLY A 13 -24.17 11.98 -10.03
C GLY A 13 -24.64 12.84 -8.88
N VAL A 14 -24.87 12.21 -7.74
CA VAL A 14 -25.50 12.80 -6.55
C VAL A 14 -24.76 12.41 -5.28
N ASP A 15 -24.69 13.34 -4.33
CA ASP A 15 -24.26 13.11 -2.95
C ASP A 15 -25.43 13.41 -2.00
N VAL A 16 -25.62 12.56 -0.99
CA VAL A 16 -26.61 12.76 0.07
C VAL A 16 -25.91 13.31 1.32
N HIS A 17 -26.01 14.63 1.53
CA HIS A 17 -25.47 15.33 2.70
C HIS A 17 -26.53 16.21 3.36
N VAL A 18 -26.95 15.82 4.58
CA VAL A 18 -27.99 16.50 5.35
C VAL A 18 -27.51 17.89 5.75
N THR A 19 -28.29 18.93 5.42
CA THR A 19 -27.99 20.31 5.86
C THR A 19 -28.74 20.65 7.15
N THR A 20 -28.21 21.61 7.92
CA THR A 20 -28.77 22.02 9.22
C THR A 20 -29.74 23.19 9.14
N ALA A 21 -30.18 23.59 7.94
CA ALA A 21 -31.02 24.75 7.72
C ALA A 21 -32.08 24.48 6.63
N PRO A 22 -33.26 25.13 6.69
CA PRO A 22 -34.25 25.06 5.61
C PRO A 22 -33.63 25.46 4.25
N PRO A 23 -33.98 24.77 3.14
CA PRO A 23 -35.04 23.77 2.99
C PRO A 23 -34.68 22.34 3.43
N PHE A 24 -33.54 22.13 4.11
CA PHE A 24 -33.05 20.81 4.55
C PHE A 24 -32.83 19.80 3.41
N ASN A 25 -32.69 20.26 2.16
CA ASN A 25 -32.47 19.40 1.01
C ASN A 25 -31.14 18.63 1.19
N PRO A 26 -31.16 17.28 1.27
CA PRO A 26 -29.95 16.49 1.44
C PRO A 26 -29.27 16.18 0.10
N ILE A 27 -29.92 16.45 -1.05
CA ILE A 27 -29.44 16.07 -2.39
C ILE A 27 -28.57 17.20 -2.97
N HIS A 28 -27.30 16.91 -3.22
CA HIS A 28 -26.34 17.81 -3.89
C HIS A 28 -25.77 17.11 -5.13
N PRO A 29 -25.44 17.83 -6.22
CA PRO A 29 -24.87 17.23 -7.42
C PRO A 29 -23.37 16.92 -7.24
N TYR A 30 -22.98 15.68 -7.51
CA TYR A 30 -21.57 15.33 -7.67
C TYR A 30 -21.12 15.60 -9.11
N ILE A 31 -20.05 16.36 -9.27
CA ILE A 31 -19.28 16.44 -10.52
C ILE A 31 -17.81 16.35 -10.12
N GLY A 32 -17.08 15.40 -10.69
CA GLY A 32 -15.67 15.19 -10.36
C GLY A 32 -14.94 14.43 -11.47
N MET A 33 -13.73 13.98 -11.17
CA MET A 33 -12.95 13.13 -12.06
C MET A 33 -12.14 12.09 -11.29
N VAL A 34 -11.95 10.90 -11.86
CA VAL A 34 -11.03 9.90 -11.35
C VAL A 34 -9.61 10.48 -11.35
N MET A 35 -8.96 10.51 -10.18
CA MET A 35 -7.62 11.05 -9.97
C MET A 35 -7.16 10.74 -8.54
N ASP A 36 -6.22 9.81 -8.37
CA ASP A 36 -5.47 9.66 -7.12
C ASP A 36 -4.09 10.35 -7.22
N PRO A 37 -3.81 11.39 -6.41
CA PRO A 37 -2.48 11.99 -6.31
C PRO A 37 -1.38 11.01 -5.90
N ALA A 38 -1.69 9.93 -5.17
CA ALA A 38 -0.73 8.91 -4.77
C ALA A 38 -0.20 8.11 -5.98
N ASP A 39 -1.01 7.90 -7.01
CA ASP A 39 -0.61 7.20 -8.25
C ASP A 39 0.40 8.01 -9.11
N TYR A 40 0.68 9.26 -8.72
CA TYR A 40 1.77 10.09 -9.27
C TYR A 40 3.03 10.15 -8.38
N ILE A 41 3.02 9.59 -7.17
CA ILE A 41 4.25 9.47 -6.34
C ILE A 41 5.11 8.35 -6.92
N PRO A 42 6.26 8.62 -7.58
CA PRO A 42 6.95 7.55 -8.31
C PRO A 42 7.58 6.52 -7.37
N PHE A 43 7.80 5.31 -7.90
CA PHE A 43 8.22 4.11 -7.16
C PHE A 43 7.27 3.68 -6.01
N LEU A 44 6.06 4.27 -5.92
CA LEU A 44 4.99 3.90 -4.98
C LEU A 44 3.63 3.79 -5.68
N GLY A 45 3.29 4.80 -6.48
CA GLY A 45 2.14 4.82 -7.37
C GLY A 45 2.37 4.07 -8.68
N THR A 46 1.28 3.91 -9.45
CA THR A 46 1.22 3.08 -10.64
C THR A 46 2.16 3.49 -11.77
N ASN A 47 2.76 2.48 -12.41
CA ASN A 47 3.46 2.64 -13.69
C ASN A 47 2.57 2.27 -14.90
N VAL A 48 1.34 1.79 -14.67
CA VAL A 48 0.40 1.40 -15.72
C VAL A 48 -0.37 2.61 -16.22
N SER A 49 -0.49 2.73 -17.54
CA SER A 49 -1.26 3.81 -18.19
C SER A 49 -2.21 3.30 -19.25
N VAL A 50 -3.34 3.98 -19.39
CA VAL A 50 -4.33 3.84 -20.46
C VAL A 50 -4.24 5.09 -21.32
N ASN A 51 -3.79 4.95 -22.57
CA ASN A 51 -3.57 6.07 -23.50
C ASN A 51 -2.70 7.22 -22.92
N GLY A 52 -1.69 6.89 -22.11
CA GLY A 52 -0.77 7.86 -21.49
C GLY A 52 -1.25 8.47 -20.16
N LEU A 53 -2.52 8.25 -19.78
CA LEU A 53 -3.07 8.62 -18.48
C LEU A 53 -2.91 7.46 -17.50
N LYS A 54 -2.71 7.71 -16.20
CA LYS A 54 -2.65 6.63 -15.19
C LYS A 54 -3.93 5.78 -15.22
N ARG A 55 -3.83 4.48 -14.94
CA ARG A 55 -4.98 3.54 -14.86
C ARG A 55 -6.05 4.03 -13.88
N GLY A 56 -7.29 3.61 -14.09
CA GLY A 56 -8.36 3.69 -13.09
C GLY A 56 -8.73 2.28 -12.63
N VAL A 57 -8.62 2.04 -11.32
CA VAL A 57 -8.86 0.73 -10.68
C VAL A 57 -9.80 0.89 -9.48
N SER A 58 -10.22 -0.23 -8.89
CA SER A 58 -11.13 -0.29 -7.76
C SER A 58 -10.76 0.59 -6.56
N ASP A 59 -9.47 0.77 -6.30
CA ASP A 59 -8.90 1.59 -5.22
C ASP A 59 -8.39 2.96 -5.67
N THR A 60 -8.56 3.34 -6.93
CA THR A 60 -8.30 4.71 -7.40
C THR A 60 -9.38 5.65 -6.87
N GLY A 61 -8.94 6.67 -6.12
CA GLY A 61 -9.80 7.78 -5.70
C GLY A 61 -10.15 8.70 -6.88
N GLY A 62 -11.25 9.43 -6.74
CA GLY A 62 -11.59 10.57 -7.59
C GLY A 62 -11.73 11.85 -6.78
N MET A 63 -11.59 12.98 -7.45
CA MET A 63 -11.57 14.31 -6.86
C MET A 63 -12.78 15.10 -7.36
N ILE A 64 -13.58 15.66 -6.44
CA ILE A 64 -14.70 16.52 -6.83
C ILE A 64 -14.19 17.80 -7.51
N ILE A 65 -14.98 18.35 -8.42
CA ILE A 65 -14.79 19.67 -9.03
C ILE A 65 -15.92 20.55 -8.46
N PRO A 66 -15.64 21.56 -7.63
CA PRO A 66 -14.39 22.34 -7.54
C PRO A 66 -13.56 22.08 -6.27
N LEU A 67 -12.98 20.88 -6.11
CA LEU A 67 -12.11 20.43 -5.01
C LEU A 67 -12.78 20.36 -3.61
N MET A 68 -13.99 20.89 -3.45
CA MET A 68 -14.81 20.75 -2.25
C MET A 68 -16.31 20.72 -2.61
N HIS A 69 -17.12 20.08 -1.76
CA HIS A 69 -18.57 20.10 -1.89
C HIS A 69 -19.08 21.49 -1.52
N ILE A 70 -19.81 22.14 -2.42
CA ILE A 70 -20.45 23.43 -2.15
C ILE A 70 -21.84 23.14 -1.55
N PRO A 71 -22.13 23.59 -0.31
CA PRO A 71 -23.45 23.40 0.29
C PRO A 71 -24.51 24.27 -0.41
N LEU A 72 -25.41 23.64 -1.17
CA LEU A 72 -26.48 24.36 -1.89
C LEU A 72 -27.62 24.86 -0.98
N ALA A 73 -27.79 24.25 0.20
CA ALA A 73 -28.96 24.41 1.07
C ALA A 73 -28.59 24.62 2.55
N GLY A 74 -27.55 25.43 2.81
CA GLY A 74 -27.04 25.70 4.17
C GLY A 74 -26.02 24.67 4.68
N PRO A 75 -25.44 24.88 5.88
CA PRO A 75 -24.29 24.11 6.36
C PRO A 75 -24.56 22.60 6.50
N PHE A 76 -23.60 21.77 6.11
CA PHE A 76 -23.69 20.31 6.27
C PHE A 76 -23.63 19.90 7.76
N ALA A 77 -24.54 19.01 8.19
CA ALA A 77 -24.60 18.49 9.56
C ALA A 77 -23.34 17.69 9.95
N MET A 78 -22.76 16.97 8.99
CA MET A 78 -21.61 16.09 9.19
C MET A 78 -20.38 16.53 8.37
N ALA A 79 -20.17 17.84 8.20
CA ALA A 79 -19.07 18.43 7.40
C ALA A 79 -17.66 17.85 7.64
N SER A 80 -17.38 17.25 8.81
CA SER A 80 -16.09 16.60 9.11
C SER A 80 -15.92 15.17 8.57
N MET A 81 -16.99 14.53 8.09
CA MET A 81 -17.00 13.20 7.45
C MET A 81 -17.05 13.27 5.92
N ILE A 82 -17.12 14.48 5.37
CA ILE A 82 -17.19 14.72 3.93
C ILE A 82 -15.76 14.65 3.36
N GLY A 83 -15.47 13.63 2.55
CA GLY A 83 -14.12 13.40 2.00
C GLY A 83 -13.72 14.32 0.85
N HIS A 84 -14.69 14.95 0.17
CA HIS A 84 -14.51 15.68 -1.10
C HIS A 84 -13.96 14.82 -2.26
N GLU A 85 -14.14 13.51 -2.12
CA GLU A 85 -13.54 12.49 -2.97
C GLU A 85 -14.60 11.47 -3.43
N SER A 86 -14.21 10.62 -4.37
CA SER A 86 -14.95 9.44 -4.80
C SER A 86 -14.03 8.23 -4.84
N MET A 87 -14.59 7.04 -5.05
CA MET A 87 -13.87 5.78 -5.12
C MET A 87 -14.51 4.91 -6.19
N ASN A 88 -13.73 4.40 -7.13
CA ASN A 88 -14.26 3.57 -8.22
C ASN A 88 -15.01 2.33 -7.70
N PHE A 89 -14.39 1.55 -6.80
CA PHE A 89 -14.92 0.39 -6.07
C PHE A 89 -15.40 -0.81 -6.93
N PHE A 90 -16.17 -0.58 -7.99
CA PHE A 90 -16.61 -1.57 -8.95
C PHE A 90 -15.55 -1.78 -10.03
N ALA A 91 -15.15 -3.04 -10.23
CA ALA A 91 -14.06 -3.38 -11.15
C ALA A 91 -14.18 -4.80 -11.70
N SER A 92 -13.39 -5.10 -12.73
CA SER A 92 -13.40 -6.37 -13.45
C SER A 92 -13.17 -7.59 -12.55
N GLN A 93 -13.97 -8.64 -12.73
CA GLN A 93 -13.73 -9.93 -12.09
C GLN A 93 -12.43 -10.62 -12.56
N THR A 94 -11.91 -10.26 -13.75
CA THR A 94 -10.78 -10.97 -14.40
C THR A 94 -9.59 -10.09 -14.79
N VAL A 95 -9.76 -8.78 -14.99
CA VAL A 95 -8.66 -7.87 -15.37
C VAL A 95 -8.08 -7.18 -14.14
N PHE A 96 -6.75 -7.29 -13.96
CA PHE A 96 -6.00 -6.70 -12.85
C PHE A 96 -4.87 -5.80 -13.36
N CYS A 97 -4.50 -4.78 -12.59
CA CYS A 97 -3.33 -3.92 -12.79
C CYS A 97 -2.73 -3.55 -11.43
N ASP A 98 -1.42 -3.72 -11.25
CA ASP A 98 -0.68 -3.50 -9.98
C ASP A 98 -1.25 -4.25 -8.73
N GLY A 99 -2.03 -5.31 -8.96
CA GLY A 99 -2.66 -6.13 -7.92
C GLY A 99 -4.14 -5.81 -7.65
N SER A 100 -4.59 -4.60 -7.99
CA SER A 100 -5.99 -4.16 -7.89
C SER A 100 -6.77 -4.47 -9.18
N ARG A 101 -8.10 -4.53 -9.11
CA ARG A 101 -8.95 -4.83 -10.26
C ARG A 101 -9.16 -3.62 -11.16
N MET A 102 -9.16 -3.82 -12.47
CA MET A 102 -9.33 -2.75 -13.46
C MET A 102 -10.78 -2.27 -13.52
N SER A 103 -11.00 -0.96 -13.34
CA SER A 103 -12.33 -0.36 -13.40
C SER A 103 -12.72 0.01 -14.84
N PRO A 104 -14.03 0.03 -15.16
CA PRO A 104 -14.53 0.53 -16.43
C PRO A 104 -15.00 2.00 -16.36
N LYS A 105 -14.92 2.71 -17.49
CA LYS A 105 -15.76 3.90 -17.73
C LYS A 105 -17.17 3.45 -18.10
N GLY A 106 -18.19 4.24 -17.76
CA GLY A 106 -19.59 3.87 -18.02
C GLY A 106 -20.16 2.92 -16.98
N HIS A 107 -19.78 3.08 -15.71
CA HIS A 107 -20.29 2.27 -14.60
C HIS A 107 -20.39 3.06 -13.29
N MET A 108 -20.97 2.44 -12.26
CA MET A 108 -21.16 3.05 -10.93
C MET A 108 -19.81 3.44 -10.31
N VAL A 109 -19.79 4.61 -9.67
CA VAL A 109 -18.70 5.13 -8.85
C VAL A 109 -19.28 5.52 -7.49
N MET A 110 -18.55 5.24 -6.42
CA MET A 110 -18.97 5.55 -5.05
C MET A 110 -18.58 6.99 -4.71
N THR A 111 -19.54 7.85 -4.36
CA THR A 111 -19.26 9.25 -3.96
C THR A 111 -19.67 9.52 -2.51
N CYS A 112 -19.23 10.64 -1.95
CA CYS A 112 -19.41 10.97 -0.53
C CYS A 112 -20.90 11.04 -0.16
N ASN A 113 -21.30 10.36 0.90
CA ASN A 113 -22.68 10.33 1.39
C ASN A 113 -22.70 10.25 2.92
N ASP A 114 -23.74 10.79 3.55
CA ASP A 114 -23.92 10.74 5.02
C ASP A 114 -24.22 9.33 5.54
N VAL A 115 -24.66 8.42 4.67
CA VAL A 115 -24.85 6.99 4.93
C VAL A 115 -24.20 6.19 3.81
N GLY A 116 -23.39 5.18 4.16
CA GLY A 116 -22.65 4.41 3.16
C GLY A 116 -21.57 3.51 3.75
N ILE A 117 -20.68 3.02 2.87
CA ILE A 117 -19.53 2.18 3.21
C ILE A 117 -18.31 3.08 3.50
N PRO A 118 -17.50 2.84 4.54
CA PRO A 118 -16.27 3.60 4.81
C PRO A 118 -15.13 3.19 3.86
N LEU A 119 -15.05 3.80 2.69
CA LEU A 119 -14.01 3.50 1.67
C LEU A 119 -12.70 4.29 1.89
N SER A 120 -12.75 5.39 2.64
CA SER A 120 -11.58 6.20 3.01
C SER A 120 -11.66 6.65 4.47
N ALA A 121 -10.52 7.06 5.05
CA ALA A 121 -10.52 7.70 6.37
C ALA A 121 -9.34 8.66 6.58
N SER A 122 -9.62 9.81 7.21
CA SER A 122 -8.66 10.90 7.40
C SER A 122 -8.52 11.37 8.85
N PHE A 123 -7.34 11.87 9.25
CA PHE A 123 -7.04 12.29 10.62
C PHE A 123 -7.49 13.74 10.92
N GLY A 124 -8.79 13.94 11.12
CA GLY A 124 -9.38 15.21 11.54
C GLY A 124 -9.21 15.54 13.03
N LYS A 125 -9.60 16.76 13.42
CA LYS A 125 -9.88 17.11 14.83
C LYS A 125 -11.36 16.91 15.11
N ASN A 126 -11.73 16.36 16.26
CA ASN A 126 -13.11 16.33 16.71
C ASN A 126 -13.55 17.69 17.30
N LYS A 127 -14.85 17.84 17.64
CA LYS A 127 -15.40 19.05 18.29
C LYS A 127 -14.73 19.42 19.63
N ALA A 128 -13.94 18.51 20.22
CA ALA A 128 -13.15 18.74 21.43
C ALA A 128 -11.63 18.92 21.14
N GLY A 129 -11.26 19.26 19.89
CA GLY A 129 -9.89 19.58 19.47
C GLY A 129 -8.92 18.40 19.34
N LYS A 130 -9.28 17.21 19.85
CA LYS A 130 -8.43 16.01 19.85
C LYS A 130 -8.40 15.40 18.43
N THR A 131 -7.22 15.00 17.96
CA THR A 131 -7.10 14.30 16.67
C THR A 131 -7.69 12.90 16.78
N ARG A 132 -8.56 12.52 15.84
CA ARG A 132 -9.14 11.18 15.70
C ARG A 132 -9.14 10.80 14.22
N LEU A 133 -9.12 9.51 13.92
CA LEU A 133 -9.45 9.05 12.58
C LEU A 133 -10.97 9.24 12.35
N ILE A 134 -11.33 9.88 11.24
CA ILE A 134 -12.70 10.11 10.81
C ILE A 134 -12.87 9.36 9.47
N PRO A 135 -13.76 8.35 9.37
CA PRO A 135 -14.08 7.74 8.09
C PRO A 135 -14.96 8.67 7.26
N SER A 136 -14.74 8.68 5.95
CA SER A 136 -15.71 9.21 4.99
C SER A 136 -16.58 8.05 4.51
N LEU A 137 -17.90 8.25 4.44
CA LEU A 137 -18.84 7.23 3.98
C LEU A 137 -19.22 7.48 2.52
N PHE A 138 -19.44 6.41 1.77
CA PHE A 138 -19.71 6.47 0.33
C PHE A 138 -20.85 5.54 -0.09
N ALA A 139 -21.62 5.94 -1.09
CA ALA A 139 -22.69 5.14 -1.69
C ALA A 139 -22.59 5.16 -3.24
N PRO A 140 -23.15 4.16 -3.94
CA PRO A 140 -23.13 4.09 -5.40
C PRO A 140 -24.18 5.03 -6.00
N THR A 141 -23.95 6.34 -5.88
CA THR A 141 -24.90 7.40 -6.28
C THR A 141 -24.40 8.21 -7.49
N SER A 142 -23.28 7.81 -8.09
CA SER A 142 -22.67 8.46 -9.25
C SER A 142 -22.16 7.46 -10.30
N PHE A 143 -21.80 7.97 -11.47
CA PHE A 143 -21.44 7.18 -12.66
C PHE A 143 -20.23 7.78 -13.38
N SER A 144 -19.30 6.93 -13.82
CA SER A 144 -18.19 7.34 -14.68
C SER A 144 -18.67 7.54 -16.13
N LEU A 145 -18.34 8.67 -16.75
CA LEU A 145 -18.75 8.94 -18.13
C LEU A 145 -17.89 8.12 -19.12
N PRO A 146 -18.49 7.40 -20.10
CA PRO A 146 -17.78 6.55 -21.06
C PRO A 146 -17.08 7.35 -22.18
N VAL A 147 -16.40 8.45 -21.84
CA VAL A 147 -15.65 9.29 -22.79
C VAL A 147 -14.34 8.59 -23.17
N PRO A 148 -14.06 8.32 -24.46
CA PRO A 148 -12.78 7.75 -24.88
C PRO A 148 -11.63 8.74 -24.66
N THR A 149 -10.59 8.31 -23.95
CA THR A 149 -9.35 9.09 -23.72
C THR A 149 -8.25 8.81 -24.75
N GLY A 150 -8.61 8.25 -25.92
CA GLY A 150 -7.68 7.82 -26.96
C GLY A 150 -8.23 6.62 -27.73
N LYS A 151 -7.34 5.71 -28.18
CA LYS A 151 -7.77 4.46 -28.82
C LYS A 151 -8.58 3.60 -27.82
N PRO A 152 -9.63 2.88 -28.26
CA PRO A 152 -10.43 2.05 -27.36
C PRO A 152 -9.58 0.95 -26.71
N VAL A 153 -9.37 1.08 -25.39
CA VAL A 153 -8.88 0.01 -24.52
C VAL A 153 -10.09 -0.54 -23.78
N MET A 154 -10.30 -1.85 -23.80
CA MET A 154 -11.54 -2.47 -23.30
C MET A 154 -11.27 -3.35 -22.07
N VAL A 155 -12.19 -3.32 -21.11
CA VAL A 155 -12.15 -4.12 -19.88
C VAL A 155 -13.26 -5.17 -19.89
N GLY A 156 -12.91 -6.38 -19.45
CA GLY A 156 -13.82 -7.51 -19.31
C GLY A 156 -14.80 -7.34 -18.15
N GLY A 157 -16.08 -7.65 -18.38
CA GLY A 157 -17.05 -7.84 -17.30
C GLY A 157 -17.04 -9.28 -16.76
N PRO A 158 -17.81 -9.57 -15.70
CA PRO A 158 -18.66 -8.64 -14.96
C PRO A 158 -17.84 -7.66 -14.12
N TYR A 159 -18.49 -6.56 -13.73
CA TYR A 159 -17.91 -5.57 -12.82
C TYR A 159 -18.54 -5.76 -11.45
N VAL A 160 -17.71 -6.01 -10.44
CA VAL A 160 -18.14 -6.40 -9.10
C VAL A 160 -17.48 -5.48 -8.06
N PRO A 161 -18.10 -5.28 -6.88
CA PRO A 161 -17.45 -4.63 -5.76
C PRO A 161 -16.14 -5.31 -5.38
N ASP A 162 -15.03 -4.57 -5.42
CA ASP A 162 -13.72 -5.07 -5.03
C ASP A 162 -13.41 -4.69 -3.57
N TRP A 163 -13.77 -5.59 -2.67
CA TRP A 163 -13.47 -5.45 -1.24
C TRP A 163 -11.95 -5.52 -0.93
N GLY A 164 -11.13 -6.09 -1.82
CA GLY A 164 -9.67 -6.08 -1.71
C GLY A 164 -9.09 -4.72 -2.09
N GLY A 165 -9.58 -4.14 -3.19
CA GLY A 165 -9.37 -2.74 -3.57
C GLY A 165 -9.78 -1.80 -2.44
N MET A 166 -11.02 -1.89 -1.94
CA MET A 166 -11.49 -1.07 -0.82
C MET A 166 -10.54 -1.08 0.38
N LEU A 167 -10.09 -2.27 0.82
CA LEU A 167 -9.17 -2.37 1.95
C LEU A 167 -7.82 -1.69 1.66
N THR A 168 -7.37 -1.74 0.40
CA THR A 168 -6.14 -1.10 -0.07
C THR A 168 -6.28 0.42 -0.14
N GLY A 169 -7.36 0.95 -0.73
CA GLY A 169 -7.68 2.38 -0.77
C GLY A 169 -7.94 2.99 0.61
N LEU A 170 -8.58 2.25 1.53
CA LEU A 170 -8.75 2.65 2.92
C LEU A 170 -7.40 2.69 3.66
N ALA A 171 -6.52 1.70 3.45
CA ALA A 171 -5.18 1.72 4.02
C ALA A 171 -4.29 2.83 3.42
N ALA A 172 -4.43 3.10 2.12
CA ALA A 172 -3.73 4.15 1.39
C ALA A 172 -4.15 5.54 1.89
N SER A 173 -5.45 5.84 1.96
CA SER A 173 -5.99 7.12 2.46
C SER A 173 -5.60 7.39 3.92
N ILE A 174 -5.66 6.38 4.81
CA ILE A 174 -5.16 6.49 6.19
C ILE A 174 -3.65 6.78 6.22
N GLY A 175 -2.87 6.09 5.38
CA GLY A 175 -1.42 6.29 5.25
C GLY A 175 -1.06 7.68 4.72
N PHE A 176 -1.75 8.13 3.68
CA PHE A 176 -1.58 9.44 3.05
C PHE A 176 -2.00 10.58 4.00
N SER A 177 -3.11 10.43 4.73
CA SER A 177 -3.55 11.38 5.76
C SER A 177 -2.53 11.49 6.90
N SER A 178 -1.90 10.38 7.29
CA SER A 178 -0.79 10.36 8.25
C SER A 178 0.47 11.06 7.72
N LEU A 179 0.85 10.78 6.46
CA LEU A 179 1.97 11.43 5.76
C LEU A 179 1.75 12.95 5.65
N MET A 180 0.57 13.39 5.21
CA MET A 180 0.18 14.79 5.13
C MET A 180 0.22 15.48 6.50
N LYS A 181 -0.20 14.80 7.57
CA LYS A 181 -0.12 15.31 8.94
C LYS A 181 1.32 15.51 9.44
N LEU A 182 2.25 14.62 9.07
CA LEU A 182 3.68 14.77 9.35
C LEU A 182 4.28 15.91 8.52
N GLY A 183 4.02 15.89 7.20
CA GLY A 183 4.44 16.93 6.26
C GLY A 183 4.01 18.33 6.69
N ARG A 184 2.81 18.49 7.27
CA ARG A 184 2.26 19.80 7.70
C ARG A 184 3.10 20.54 8.75
N LYS A 185 4.04 19.89 9.46
CA LYS A 185 5.04 20.58 10.30
C LYS A 185 6.26 21.08 9.51
N GLY A 186 6.70 20.34 8.50
CA GLY A 186 7.78 20.78 7.59
C GLY A 186 7.30 21.84 6.59
N LEU A 187 6.12 21.65 6.01
CA LEU A 187 5.52 22.50 4.97
C LEU A 187 5.41 23.98 5.36
N GLY A 188 5.33 24.35 6.65
CA GLY A 188 5.33 25.76 7.05
C GLY A 188 6.63 26.47 6.65
N LYS A 189 7.79 25.84 6.89
CA LYS A 189 9.09 26.34 6.43
C LYS A 189 9.34 26.01 4.96
N LEU A 190 8.93 24.81 4.52
CA LEU A 190 9.12 24.37 3.15
C LEU A 190 8.38 25.27 2.15
N CYS A 191 7.11 25.64 2.39
CA CYS A 191 6.36 26.54 1.51
C CYS A 191 6.92 27.98 1.51
N GLY A 192 7.55 28.44 2.59
CA GLY A 192 8.29 29.72 2.58
C GLY A 192 9.52 29.67 1.66
N ALA A 193 10.26 28.56 1.67
CA ALA A 193 11.37 28.34 0.74
C ALA A 193 10.89 28.04 -0.69
N TYR A 194 9.81 27.26 -0.86
CA TYR A 194 9.27 26.84 -2.16
C TYR A 194 8.48 27.93 -2.85
N THR A 195 7.78 28.85 -2.18
CA THR A 195 7.21 30.03 -2.87
C THR A 195 8.30 30.97 -3.39
N LYS A 196 9.49 30.95 -2.77
CA LYS A 196 10.69 31.67 -3.26
C LYS A 196 11.45 30.90 -4.33
N LYS A 197 11.53 29.55 -4.25
CA LYS A 197 12.24 28.68 -5.21
C LYS A 197 11.42 28.30 -6.43
N ALA A 198 10.13 28.00 -6.28
CA ALA A 198 9.22 27.68 -7.39
C ALA A 198 8.93 28.90 -8.26
N ARG A 199 8.99 30.13 -7.74
CA ARG A 199 9.02 31.35 -8.59
C ARG A 199 10.22 31.37 -9.55
N ASN A 200 11.32 30.73 -9.17
CA ASN A 200 12.53 30.58 -9.98
C ASN A 200 12.60 29.21 -10.70
N LEU A 201 11.65 28.30 -10.48
CA LEU A 201 11.62 26.95 -11.06
C LEU A 201 10.44 26.73 -12.02
N MET A 202 9.38 27.55 -11.93
CA MET A 202 8.32 27.65 -12.95
C MET A 202 8.83 28.21 -14.29
N SER A 203 10.09 28.67 -14.35
CA SER A 203 10.83 28.95 -15.59
C SER A 203 11.62 27.74 -16.12
N GLY A 204 11.54 26.57 -15.49
CA GLY A 204 12.46 25.45 -15.74
C GLY A 204 11.93 24.07 -15.31
N ILE A 205 11.01 23.52 -16.10
CA ILE A 205 10.92 22.10 -16.51
C ILE A 205 11.31 21.04 -15.45
N ALA A 206 10.32 20.59 -14.67
CA ALA A 206 10.24 19.28 -14.00
C ALA A 206 8.79 19.10 -13.49
N ASP A 207 8.07 17.98 -13.61
CA ASP A 207 8.36 16.58 -13.95
C ASP A 207 9.00 15.72 -12.82
N ASN A 208 8.12 15.00 -12.11
CA ASN A 208 8.35 13.79 -11.27
C ASN A 208 9.16 13.87 -9.94
N THR A 209 9.08 12.77 -9.15
CA THR A 209 9.88 12.34 -7.95
C THR A 209 9.41 12.75 -6.52
N LEU A 210 9.65 12.04 -5.38
CA LEU A 210 9.96 10.61 -5.05
C LEU A 210 9.85 10.30 -3.51
N LEU A 211 8.97 9.35 -3.07
CA LEU A 211 9.10 8.48 -1.84
C LEU A 211 9.32 9.14 -0.42
N PRO A 212 9.63 8.42 0.71
CA PRO A 212 9.28 7.05 1.21
C PRO A 212 8.73 6.96 2.68
N SER A 213 8.26 5.74 3.06
CA SER A 213 7.98 5.12 4.40
C SER A 213 8.47 5.76 5.74
N GLY A 214 7.87 5.56 6.92
CA GLY A 214 6.86 4.61 7.46
C GLY A 214 6.92 4.61 9.02
N LYS A 215 6.81 3.57 9.89
CA LYS A 215 6.52 2.10 9.89
C LYS A 215 6.12 1.68 11.35
N LYS A 216 5.51 0.49 11.61
CA LYS A 216 5.13 -0.18 12.92
C LYS A 216 3.89 0.35 13.70
N LYS A 217 3.19 -0.44 14.54
CA LYS A 217 2.72 -1.87 14.51
C LYS A 217 1.67 -2.06 15.64
N ILE A 218 0.64 -2.91 15.46
CA ILE A 218 -0.60 -2.95 16.29
C ILE A 218 -0.90 -4.35 16.88
N GLY A 219 -1.66 -4.42 17.98
CA GLY A 219 -2.17 -5.65 18.61
C GLY A 219 -3.50 -6.16 18.02
N LYS A 220 -3.77 -7.47 18.12
CA LYS A 220 -4.89 -8.18 17.47
C LYS A 220 -6.22 -7.98 18.23
N THR A 221 -7.40 -8.24 17.65
CA THR A 221 -7.98 -9.58 17.42
C THR A 221 -8.51 -9.80 15.99
N LYS A 222 -9.13 -10.97 15.71
CA LYS A 222 -9.37 -11.55 14.37
C LYS A 222 -10.77 -12.20 14.28
N PRO A 223 -11.51 -12.09 13.16
CA PRO A 223 -12.67 -12.94 12.88
C PRO A 223 -12.27 -14.39 12.58
N GLU A 224 -13.23 -15.32 12.69
CA GLU A 224 -13.00 -16.74 12.42
C GLU A 224 -13.05 -17.08 10.92
N VAL A 225 -12.32 -18.14 10.58
CA VAL A 225 -12.19 -18.75 9.25
C VAL A 225 -12.29 -20.26 9.51
N PRO A 226 -12.91 -21.08 8.64
CA PRO A 226 -12.89 -22.54 8.79
C PRO A 226 -11.47 -23.05 9.08
N ASN A 227 -11.37 -24.07 9.95
CA ASN A 227 -10.14 -24.44 10.65
C ASN A 227 -9.09 -25.10 9.73
N VAL A 228 -8.45 -24.30 8.87
CA VAL A 228 -7.20 -24.66 8.21
C VAL A 228 -6.11 -24.62 9.27
N GLU A 229 -5.57 -25.80 9.59
CA GLU A 229 -4.54 -25.95 10.62
C GLU A 229 -3.31 -25.07 10.33
N LYS A 230 -2.71 -24.52 11.39
CA LYS A 230 -1.55 -23.63 11.27
C LYS A 230 -0.33 -24.43 10.86
N ILE A 231 0.17 -24.15 9.66
CA ILE A 231 1.41 -24.73 9.12
C ILE A 231 2.59 -24.29 9.99
N LYS A 232 3.39 -25.22 10.51
CA LYS A 232 4.54 -24.94 11.39
C LYS A 232 5.84 -25.44 10.77
N PRO A 233 6.94 -24.67 10.80
CA PRO A 233 8.22 -25.11 10.25
C PRO A 233 8.83 -26.20 11.13
N GLU A 234 9.01 -27.40 10.57
CA GLU A 234 9.79 -28.46 11.20
C GLU A 234 11.22 -28.49 10.60
N PRO A 235 12.29 -28.47 11.41
CA PRO A 235 12.31 -28.22 12.85
C PRO A 235 12.05 -26.74 13.21
N PRO A 236 11.48 -26.42 14.39
CA PRO A 236 11.14 -25.03 14.77
C PRO A 236 12.36 -24.10 14.81
N PHE A 237 12.12 -22.79 14.72
CA PHE A 237 13.18 -21.77 14.79
C PHE A 237 13.83 -21.72 16.19
N LYS A 238 15.16 -21.78 16.23
CA LYS A 238 15.96 -21.74 17.45
C LYS A 238 16.68 -20.40 17.56
N LYS A 239 16.50 -19.70 18.68
CA LYS A 239 17.26 -18.47 18.98
C LYS A 239 18.64 -18.83 19.49
N ASN A 240 19.70 -18.21 18.95
CA ASN A 240 21.02 -18.24 19.56
C ASN A 240 20.98 -17.50 20.93
N PRO A 241 21.47 -18.09 22.05
CA PRO A 241 21.52 -17.40 23.34
C PRO A 241 22.23 -16.03 23.29
N LYS A 242 23.25 -15.89 22.44
CA LYS A 242 24.03 -14.64 22.22
C LYS A 242 23.28 -13.56 21.41
N HIS A 243 21.97 -13.71 21.18
CA HIS A 243 21.14 -12.75 20.44
C HIS A 243 19.99 -12.23 21.30
N SER A 244 19.65 -10.94 21.12
CA SER A 244 18.51 -10.31 21.77
C SER A 244 17.22 -11.03 21.40
N SER A 245 16.48 -11.50 22.41
CA SER A 245 15.18 -12.16 22.21
C SER A 245 14.18 -11.21 21.55
N ALA A 246 14.23 -9.92 21.86
CA ALA A 246 13.34 -8.91 21.28
C ALA A 246 13.60 -8.72 19.77
N GLU A 247 14.87 -8.65 19.35
CA GLU A 247 15.22 -8.46 17.94
C GLU A 247 15.01 -9.74 17.12
N PHE A 248 15.32 -10.92 17.68
CA PHE A 248 15.00 -12.20 17.05
C PHE A 248 13.50 -12.40 16.87
N ASN A 249 12.70 -12.22 17.93
CA ASN A 249 11.25 -12.35 17.83
C ASN A 249 10.66 -11.29 16.89
N LYS A 250 11.19 -10.06 16.87
CA LYS A 250 10.78 -9.03 15.91
C LYS A 250 11.06 -9.47 14.47
N GLN A 251 12.29 -9.86 14.14
CA GLN A 251 12.64 -10.26 12.76
C GLN A 251 11.88 -11.51 12.32
N LEU A 252 11.73 -12.52 13.19
CA LEU A 252 10.94 -13.72 12.90
C LEU A 252 9.45 -13.40 12.72
N LYS A 253 8.90 -12.45 13.49
CA LYS A 253 7.54 -11.95 13.31
C LYS A 253 7.37 -11.12 12.04
N ASP A 254 8.39 -10.36 11.63
CA ASP A 254 8.39 -9.62 10.36
C ASP A 254 8.44 -10.58 9.15
N GLN A 255 9.14 -11.73 9.26
CA GLN A 255 9.07 -12.82 8.27
C GLN A 255 7.66 -13.43 8.21
N GLN A 256 7.10 -13.85 9.35
CA GLN A 256 5.75 -14.44 9.43
C GLN A 256 4.67 -13.49 8.87
N ASP A 257 4.75 -12.19 9.22
CA ASP A 257 3.82 -11.15 8.76
C ASP A 257 3.95 -10.83 7.26
N ALA A 258 5.05 -11.23 6.62
CA ALA A 258 5.23 -11.09 5.18
C ALA A 258 4.79 -12.37 4.44
N ILE A 259 5.09 -13.55 4.98
CA ILE A 259 4.61 -14.84 4.44
C ILE A 259 3.08 -14.89 4.47
N ASN A 260 2.45 -14.57 5.60
CA ASN A 260 0.98 -14.59 5.75
C ASN A 260 0.24 -13.44 5.02
N LYS A 261 0.95 -12.70 4.15
CA LYS A 261 0.36 -11.76 3.18
C LYS A 261 0.46 -12.25 1.74
N MET A 262 1.13 -13.38 1.50
CA MET A 262 1.20 -14.02 0.20
C MET A 262 0.10 -15.06 0.06
N LYS A 263 -0.33 -15.28 -1.18
CA LYS A 263 -1.15 -16.44 -1.55
C LYS A 263 -0.29 -17.69 -1.51
N ALA A 264 -0.84 -18.84 -1.12
CA ALA A 264 -0.11 -20.11 -1.09
C ALA A 264 0.48 -20.47 -2.47
N LYS A 265 -0.30 -20.24 -3.52
CA LYS A 265 0.08 -20.37 -4.94
C LYS A 265 1.25 -19.47 -5.34
N GLU A 266 1.25 -18.20 -4.92
CA GLU A 266 2.36 -17.28 -5.14
C GLU A 266 3.61 -17.71 -4.34
N TRP A 267 3.45 -18.10 -3.09
CA TRP A 267 4.56 -18.50 -2.22
C TRP A 267 5.27 -19.76 -2.74
N LEU A 268 4.52 -20.77 -3.21
CA LEU A 268 5.07 -21.94 -3.88
C LEU A 268 5.78 -21.57 -5.19
N GLY A 269 5.19 -20.70 -6.02
CA GLY A 269 5.83 -20.19 -7.24
C GLY A 269 7.14 -19.44 -6.96
N ASN A 270 7.17 -18.58 -5.94
CA ASN A 270 8.40 -17.89 -5.51
C ASN A 270 9.46 -18.88 -5.00
N ARG A 271 9.05 -19.94 -4.29
CA ARG A 271 9.94 -21.02 -3.83
C ARG A 271 10.55 -21.82 -4.98
N GLU A 272 9.78 -22.11 -6.02
CA GLU A 272 10.27 -22.85 -7.20
C GLU A 272 11.13 -21.97 -8.11
N ASN A 273 10.74 -20.72 -8.33
CA ASN A 273 11.59 -19.70 -8.96
C ASN A 273 12.92 -19.52 -8.19
N PHE A 274 12.90 -19.55 -6.85
CA PHE A 274 14.12 -19.48 -6.05
C PHE A 274 15.01 -20.73 -6.19
N LYS A 275 14.44 -21.94 -6.34
CA LYS A 275 15.23 -23.16 -6.61
C LYS A 275 15.90 -23.09 -7.98
N ASN A 276 15.16 -22.62 -9.00
CA ASN A 276 15.56 -22.65 -10.40
C ASN A 276 16.35 -21.41 -10.87
N ARG A 277 16.61 -20.44 -9.99
CA ARG A 277 17.30 -19.19 -10.31
C ARG A 277 18.76 -19.37 -10.75
N ASP A 278 19.23 -18.48 -11.63
CA ASP A 278 20.65 -18.19 -11.74
C ASP A 278 21.17 -17.69 -10.37
N LYS A 279 22.13 -18.41 -9.80
CA LYS A 279 22.69 -18.12 -8.47
C LYS A 279 23.63 -16.91 -8.49
N ALA A 280 24.35 -16.67 -9.57
CA ALA A 280 25.31 -15.58 -9.70
C ALA A 280 24.58 -14.23 -9.89
N ASP A 281 23.64 -14.17 -10.83
CA ASP A 281 22.81 -12.98 -11.06
C ASP A 281 21.91 -12.68 -9.87
N TYR A 282 21.23 -13.68 -9.28
CA TYR A 282 20.44 -13.46 -8.06
C TYR A 282 21.31 -12.87 -6.93
N ASN A 283 22.51 -13.42 -6.70
CA ASN A 283 23.39 -12.92 -5.66
C ASN A 283 23.92 -11.51 -5.96
N LYS A 284 24.16 -11.18 -7.24
CA LYS A 284 24.53 -9.83 -7.70
C LYS A 284 23.40 -8.84 -7.43
N ARG A 285 22.19 -9.10 -7.91
CA ARG A 285 21.01 -8.24 -7.70
C ARG A 285 20.67 -8.09 -6.21
N ALA A 286 20.70 -9.19 -5.46
CA ALA A 286 20.52 -9.16 -4.01
C ALA A 286 21.58 -8.30 -3.31
N LYS A 287 22.86 -8.39 -3.69
CA LYS A 287 23.92 -7.54 -3.14
C LYS A 287 23.66 -6.07 -3.46
N GLN A 288 23.44 -5.75 -4.74
CA GLN A 288 23.20 -4.39 -5.20
C GLN A 288 22.04 -3.72 -4.44
N ALA A 289 20.86 -4.34 -4.38
CA ALA A 289 19.72 -3.78 -3.66
C ALA A 289 20.01 -3.57 -2.16
N ARG A 290 20.74 -4.50 -1.52
CA ARG A 290 21.15 -4.36 -0.11
C ARG A 290 22.11 -3.20 0.10
N ASP A 291 23.04 -2.96 -0.81
CA ASP A 291 24.01 -1.88 -0.71
C ASP A 291 23.36 -0.52 -0.99
N GLU A 292 22.57 -0.39 -2.06
CA GLU A 292 21.77 0.82 -2.37
C GLU A 292 20.84 1.22 -1.22
N TYR A 293 20.16 0.24 -0.60
CA TYR A 293 19.30 0.51 0.57
C TYR A 293 20.13 0.92 1.80
N ARG A 294 21.34 0.38 1.98
CA ARG A 294 22.24 0.79 3.06
C ARG A 294 22.75 2.21 2.88
N GLU A 295 23.19 2.58 1.69
CA GLU A 295 23.62 3.94 1.37
C GLU A 295 22.48 4.94 1.56
N LYS A 296 21.27 4.61 1.07
CA LYS A 296 20.07 5.43 1.31
C LYS A 296 19.80 5.65 2.80
N ILE A 297 19.87 4.61 3.63
CA ILE A 297 19.64 4.74 5.08
C ILE A 297 20.81 5.46 5.79
N ARG A 298 22.05 5.29 5.32
CA ARG A 298 23.21 6.06 5.81
C ARG A 298 23.04 7.56 5.53
N ASN A 299 22.68 7.91 4.30
CA ASN A 299 22.53 9.30 3.88
C ASN A 299 21.34 9.97 4.59
N ASN A 300 20.18 9.30 4.65
CA ASN A 300 19.05 9.78 5.46
C ASN A 300 19.42 10.00 6.94
N LYS A 301 20.36 9.23 7.52
CA LYS A 301 20.86 9.46 8.89
C LYS A 301 21.90 10.58 8.98
N TYR A 302 22.77 10.72 7.99
CA TYR A 302 23.68 11.85 7.87
C TYR A 302 22.89 13.17 7.86
N ASP A 303 21.84 13.25 7.03
CA ASP A 303 20.95 14.42 6.94
C ASP A 303 20.20 14.65 8.27
N GLU A 304 19.66 13.59 8.90
CA GLU A 304 19.02 13.68 10.23
C GLU A 304 19.99 14.22 11.30
N TYR A 305 21.28 13.88 11.24
CA TYR A 305 22.28 14.43 12.17
C TYR A 305 22.66 15.88 11.85
N LEU A 306 22.74 16.28 10.58
CA LEU A 306 22.91 17.70 10.21
C LEU A 306 21.73 18.56 10.70
N GLU A 307 20.48 18.10 10.55
CA GLU A 307 19.29 18.78 11.09
C GLU A 307 19.30 18.93 12.62
N ASN A 308 20.03 18.06 13.33
CA ASN A 308 20.23 18.12 14.78
C ASN A 308 21.47 18.96 15.20
N ASN A 309 22.03 19.77 14.30
CA ASN A 309 23.17 20.67 14.53
C ASN A 309 24.52 19.97 14.82
N TYR A 310 24.70 18.71 14.38
CA TYR A 310 26.02 18.09 14.35
C TYR A 310 26.83 18.63 13.15
N THR A 311 28.16 18.70 13.28
CA THR A 311 29.04 19.04 12.14
C THR A 311 29.02 17.92 11.08
N PRO A 312 29.42 18.17 9.81
CA PRO A 312 29.49 17.13 8.78
C PRO A 312 30.30 15.89 9.20
N GLU A 313 31.41 16.08 9.92
CA GLU A 313 32.28 15.01 10.41
C GLU A 313 31.56 14.18 11.47
N GLN A 314 30.89 14.84 12.42
CA GLN A 314 30.10 14.20 13.48
C GLN A 314 28.87 13.48 12.92
N ALA A 315 28.18 14.08 11.95
CA ALA A 315 27.03 13.49 11.26
C ALA A 315 27.42 12.24 10.47
N SER A 316 28.56 12.28 9.77
CA SER A 316 29.10 11.13 9.04
C SER A 316 29.48 9.99 10.00
N ALA A 317 30.22 10.30 11.06
CA ALA A 317 30.61 9.31 12.08
C ALA A 317 29.41 8.65 12.77
N LYS A 318 28.36 9.42 13.11
CA LYS A 318 27.12 8.90 13.71
C LYS A 318 26.28 8.08 12.72
N ALA A 319 26.28 8.45 11.44
CA ALA A 319 25.64 7.64 10.39
C ALA A 319 26.34 6.28 10.24
N ASP A 320 27.67 6.24 10.20
CA ASP A 320 28.43 4.99 10.14
C ASP A 320 28.28 4.14 11.41
N GLU A 321 28.28 4.77 12.59
CA GLU A 321 27.97 4.08 13.86
C GLU A 321 26.57 3.47 13.85
N PHE A 322 25.56 4.18 13.34
CA PHE A 322 24.21 3.64 13.18
C PHE A 322 24.16 2.46 12.20
N MET A 323 24.93 2.50 11.11
CA MET A 323 25.01 1.40 10.12
C MET A 323 25.81 0.18 10.61
N LYS A 324 26.59 0.32 11.68
CA LYS A 324 27.44 -0.73 12.27
C LYS A 324 26.59 -1.85 12.88
N GLY A 325 26.91 -3.10 12.51
CA GLY A 325 26.21 -4.30 12.99
C GLY A 325 24.76 -4.46 12.51
N LYS A 326 24.27 -3.59 11.61
CA LYS A 326 22.92 -3.67 11.04
C LYS A 326 22.98 -4.20 9.60
N ALA A 327 21.93 -4.89 9.15
CA ALA A 327 21.77 -5.38 7.77
C ALA A 327 20.37 -5.05 7.23
N ALA A 328 20.29 -4.84 5.91
CA ALA A 328 19.03 -4.71 5.18
C ALA A 328 18.24 -6.04 5.25
N LEU A 329 16.94 -5.95 5.51
CA LEU A 329 16.06 -7.10 5.77
C LEU A 329 15.11 -7.36 4.60
N HIS A 330 15.28 -8.50 3.93
CA HIS A 330 14.25 -9.08 3.07
C HIS A 330 13.23 -9.80 3.96
N ASN A 331 11.95 -9.47 3.84
CA ASN A 331 10.87 -10.20 4.52
C ASN A 331 9.77 -10.50 3.48
N PRO A 332 9.53 -11.77 3.10
CA PRO A 332 10.27 -12.96 3.53
C PRO A 332 11.74 -12.96 3.06
N ASP A 333 12.57 -13.83 3.63
CA ASP A 333 13.85 -14.20 3.01
C ASP A 333 13.61 -14.84 1.63
N GLY A 334 14.55 -14.75 0.69
CA GLY A 334 14.43 -15.41 -0.62
C GLY A 334 14.25 -16.93 -0.51
N VAL A 335 14.92 -17.59 0.44
CA VAL A 335 14.71 -19.01 0.75
C VAL A 335 13.28 -19.26 1.24
N ALA A 336 12.66 -18.27 1.86
CA ALA A 336 11.29 -18.28 2.39
C ALA A 336 10.25 -17.69 1.42
N GLY A 337 10.54 -17.64 0.11
CA GLY A 337 9.59 -17.17 -0.92
C GLY A 337 9.54 -15.65 -1.11
N GLY A 338 10.52 -14.90 -0.58
CA GLY A 338 10.65 -13.46 -0.77
C GLY A 338 11.26 -13.05 -2.11
N LYS A 339 10.94 -11.83 -2.56
CA LYS A 339 11.45 -11.26 -3.81
C LYS A 339 12.75 -10.47 -3.56
N VAL A 340 13.66 -10.52 -4.53
CA VAL A 340 15.08 -10.10 -4.37
C VAL A 340 15.27 -8.59 -4.12
N ASP A 341 14.31 -7.81 -4.57
CA ASP A 341 14.18 -6.35 -4.51
C ASP A 341 13.45 -5.86 -3.26
N GLN A 342 12.65 -6.71 -2.59
CA GLN A 342 11.76 -6.32 -1.49
C GLN A 342 12.50 -6.17 -0.14
N ILE A 343 13.25 -5.08 0.00
CA ILE A 343 13.89 -4.69 1.27
C ILE A 343 12.90 -3.91 2.12
N THR A 344 12.53 -4.50 3.25
CA THR A 344 11.45 -4.00 4.13
C THR A 344 11.95 -3.10 5.26
N GLY A 345 13.24 -3.15 5.59
CA GLY A 345 13.82 -2.40 6.70
C GLY A 345 15.28 -2.75 6.96
N MET A 346 15.75 -2.41 8.17
CA MET A 346 17.08 -2.75 8.65
C MET A 346 16.99 -3.28 10.10
N GLY A 347 17.86 -4.22 10.49
CA GLY A 347 17.89 -4.84 11.82
C GLY A 347 19.28 -5.42 12.14
N ASP A 348 19.45 -6.10 13.28
CA ASP A 348 20.74 -6.75 13.64
C ASP A 348 21.14 -7.79 12.58
N SER A 349 22.37 -7.68 12.06
CA SER A 349 22.87 -8.50 10.95
C SER A 349 23.09 -9.96 11.32
N ARG A 350 23.44 -10.23 12.58
CA ARG A 350 23.72 -11.57 13.10
C ARG A 350 22.41 -12.32 13.32
N VAL A 351 21.41 -11.62 13.85
CA VAL A 351 20.03 -12.12 13.95
C VAL A 351 19.48 -12.47 12.57
N ASN A 352 19.62 -11.57 11.59
CA ASN A 352 19.15 -11.81 10.22
C ASN A 352 19.85 -13.02 9.59
N SER A 353 21.17 -13.13 9.72
CA SER A 353 21.94 -14.29 9.24
C SER A 353 21.56 -15.59 9.97
N SER A 354 21.23 -15.51 11.26
CA SER A 354 20.79 -16.65 12.08
C SER A 354 19.37 -17.13 11.74
N ILE A 355 18.52 -16.28 11.14
CA ILE A 355 17.19 -16.66 10.64
C ILE A 355 17.30 -17.16 9.19
N GLY A 356 18.04 -16.45 8.32
CA GLY A 356 18.27 -16.82 6.92
C GLY A 356 18.86 -18.23 6.75
N SER A 357 19.90 -18.56 7.53
CA SER A 357 20.49 -19.90 7.54
C SER A 357 19.52 -21.00 8.02
N GLN A 358 18.60 -20.67 8.93
CA GLN A 358 17.60 -21.62 9.42
C GLN A 358 16.50 -21.93 8.39
N TRP A 359 16.23 -21.04 7.43
CA TRP A 359 15.30 -21.31 6.34
C TRP A 359 15.77 -22.46 5.42
N GLY A 360 17.06 -22.49 5.10
CA GLY A 360 17.67 -23.56 4.29
C GLY A 360 17.71 -24.90 5.02
N ASN A 361 17.84 -24.88 6.34
CA ASN A 361 17.90 -26.07 7.19
C ASN A 361 16.49 -26.63 7.47
N GLY A 362 15.86 -27.18 6.43
CA GLY A 362 14.58 -27.91 6.48
C GLY A 362 13.31 -27.06 6.49
N ARG A 363 13.31 -25.93 7.22
CA ARG A 363 12.10 -25.16 7.54
C ARG A 363 11.26 -24.73 6.34
N ALA A 364 11.91 -24.19 5.30
CA ALA A 364 11.20 -23.77 4.10
C ALA A 364 10.68 -24.96 3.26
N ALA A 365 11.28 -26.14 3.39
CA ALA A 365 10.80 -27.37 2.74
C ALA A 365 9.67 -28.03 3.53
N SER A 366 9.72 -28.02 4.87
CA SER A 366 8.63 -28.53 5.73
C SER A 366 7.32 -27.77 5.51
N ILE A 367 7.37 -26.43 5.43
CA ILE A 367 6.22 -25.60 5.08
C ILE A 367 5.72 -25.92 3.66
N GLU A 368 6.62 -26.06 2.69
CA GLU A 368 6.28 -26.39 1.30
C GLU A 368 5.58 -27.76 1.18
N ASN A 369 6.06 -28.75 1.94
CA ASN A 369 5.48 -30.09 1.97
C ASN A 369 4.11 -30.10 2.66
N GLN A 370 3.94 -29.41 3.79
CA GLN A 370 2.64 -29.27 4.47
C GLN A 370 1.58 -28.63 3.57
N ILE A 371 1.95 -27.59 2.81
CA ILE A 371 1.03 -26.95 1.84
C ILE A 371 0.69 -27.90 0.71
N LYS A 372 1.67 -28.59 0.12
CA LYS A 372 1.42 -29.56 -0.96
C LYS A 372 0.55 -30.73 -0.46
N GLN A 373 0.74 -31.18 0.77
CA GLN A 373 -0.10 -32.17 1.44
C GLN A 373 -1.53 -31.66 1.68
N SER A 374 -1.72 -30.43 2.18
CA SER A 374 -3.06 -29.87 2.45
C SER A 374 -3.91 -29.64 1.20
N TYR A 375 -3.29 -29.57 0.02
CA TYR A 375 -3.97 -29.46 -1.28
C TYR A 375 -3.95 -30.75 -2.12
N GLY A 376 -3.46 -31.89 -1.58
CA GLY A 376 -3.46 -33.17 -2.29
C GLY A 376 -2.55 -33.20 -3.53
N ILE A 377 -1.38 -32.58 -3.44
CA ILE A 377 -0.38 -32.48 -4.52
C ILE A 377 0.72 -33.54 -4.26
N PRO A 378 0.84 -34.62 -5.06
CA PRO A 378 0.01 -35.06 -6.21
C PRO A 378 -1.25 -35.86 -5.78
N PRO A 379 -2.24 -36.09 -6.67
CA PRO A 379 -2.27 -35.82 -8.11
C PRO A 379 -2.59 -34.38 -8.51
N ASN A 380 -3.09 -33.55 -7.59
CA ASN A 380 -3.39 -32.15 -7.88
C ASN A 380 -2.10 -31.37 -8.17
N SER A 381 -2.22 -30.21 -8.78
CA SER A 381 -1.12 -29.30 -9.09
C SER A 381 -1.20 -28.00 -8.29
N ILE A 382 -0.17 -27.15 -8.42
CA ILE A 382 -0.15 -25.80 -7.85
C ILE A 382 -1.20 -24.90 -8.54
N ALA A 383 -1.67 -25.23 -9.74
CA ALA A 383 -2.72 -24.49 -10.44
C ALA A 383 -4.10 -24.66 -9.75
N ASP A 384 -4.35 -25.82 -9.14
CA ASP A 384 -5.63 -26.21 -8.52
C ASP A 384 -5.82 -25.63 -7.10
N ILE A 385 -4.78 -24.97 -6.56
CA ILE A 385 -4.88 -24.20 -5.32
C ILE A 385 -5.78 -22.97 -5.57
N PRO A 386 -6.82 -22.72 -4.74
CA PRO A 386 -7.70 -21.57 -4.87
C PRO A 386 -6.93 -20.24 -4.90
N ASP A 387 -7.34 -19.32 -5.79
CA ASP A 387 -6.65 -18.04 -5.98
C ASP A 387 -6.82 -17.05 -4.82
N ASP A 388 -7.66 -17.35 -3.83
CA ASP A 388 -7.82 -16.62 -2.56
C ASP A 388 -7.12 -17.31 -1.38
N ALA A 389 -6.52 -18.49 -1.57
CA ALA A 389 -5.85 -19.23 -0.52
C ALA A 389 -4.62 -18.48 0.02
N MET A 390 -4.75 -17.89 1.21
CA MET A 390 -3.67 -17.18 1.90
C MET A 390 -2.78 -18.12 2.73
N MET A 391 -1.49 -17.79 2.83
CA MET A 391 -0.57 -18.48 3.73
C MET A 391 -0.99 -18.31 5.21
N ASN A 392 -0.95 -19.40 5.98
CA ASN A 392 -1.32 -19.44 7.41
C ASN A 392 -0.22 -20.13 8.24
N VAL A 393 1.00 -19.59 8.21
CA VAL A 393 2.14 -20.15 8.96
C VAL A 393 2.26 -19.56 10.36
N ASP A 394 2.71 -20.37 11.33
CA ASP A 394 3.21 -19.94 12.63
C ASP A 394 4.68 -20.33 12.77
N LEU A 395 5.56 -19.35 13.01
CA LEU A 395 7.02 -19.56 13.04
C LEU A 395 7.60 -19.69 14.46
N PHE A 396 6.74 -19.66 15.48
CA PHE A 396 7.06 -19.64 16.92
C PHE A 396 6.78 -20.99 17.58
#